data_AF-A0A1S8L9F4-F1
#
_entry.id   AF-A0A1S8L9F4-F1
#
_cell.length_a   1.000
_cell.length_b   1.000
_cell.length_c   1.000
_cell.angle_alpha   90.00
_cell.angle_beta   90.00
_cell.angle_gamma   90.00
#
_symmetry.space_group_name_H-M   'P 1'
#
loop_
_entity.id
_entity.type
_entity.pdbx_description
1 polymer ?
#
loop_
_entity_poly.entity_id
_entity_poly.type
_entity_poly.pdbx_seq_one_letter_code
_entity_poly.pdbx_strand_id
1 'polypeptide(L)'
;MIDRMINNMGNSLKIKEEDIPRCPKCGEFLVPNLRVDDTFVQKSHFFNVAKYEEFVRKAKDKKLVLLELGIGHNTPGIIRYLFENITYNYPFTNLIRINMNDSEVPTEIEKKSVSISEDIGKALGDILNYSCGKIEC
;
A
#
# COMPACT_ATOMS: atom_id res chain seq x y z
N MET A 1 8.84 -19.42 -16.15
CA MET A 1 9.66 -18.43 -16.89
C MET A 1 10.93 -18.13 -16.11
N ILE A 2 10.80 -17.56 -14.90
CA ILE A 2 11.93 -17.31 -14.01
C ILE A 2 12.72 -18.59 -13.72
N ASP A 3 12.04 -19.73 -13.52
CA ASP A 3 12.72 -21.02 -13.30
C ASP A 3 13.64 -21.42 -14.47
N ARG A 4 13.24 -21.12 -15.72
CA ARG A 4 14.07 -21.38 -16.91
C ARG A 4 15.32 -20.52 -16.90
N MET A 5 15.18 -19.22 -16.58
CA MET A 5 16.29 -18.29 -16.47
C MET A 5 17.28 -18.73 -15.37
N ILE A 6 16.78 -19.20 -14.22
CA ILE A 6 17.60 -19.70 -13.10
C ILE A 6 18.32 -21.00 -13.49
N ASN A 7 17.60 -21.97 -14.05
CA ASN A 7 18.16 -23.27 -14.40
C ASN A 7 19.25 -23.18 -15.49
N ASN A 8 19.03 -22.33 -16.50
CA ASN A 8 19.96 -22.18 -17.62
C ASN A 8 21.21 -21.33 -17.30
N MET A 9 21.18 -20.58 -16.20
CA MET A 9 22.32 -19.79 -15.72
C MET A 9 23.43 -20.67 -15.11
N GLY A 10 23.09 -21.83 -14.55
CA GLY A 10 24.05 -22.72 -13.88
C GLY A 10 24.79 -22.04 -12.73
N ASN A 11 26.12 -22.13 -12.70
CA ASN A 11 26.99 -21.46 -11.70
C ASN A 11 27.37 -20.02 -12.09
N SER A 12 26.85 -19.50 -13.21
CA SER A 12 27.05 -18.11 -13.63
C SER A 12 26.15 -17.17 -12.80
N LEU A 13 26.42 -15.86 -12.86
CA LEU A 13 25.49 -14.81 -12.41
C LEU A 13 24.88 -14.06 -13.60
N LYS A 14 24.96 -14.64 -14.82
CA LYS A 14 24.44 -14.06 -16.06
C LYS A 14 23.34 -14.92 -16.65
N ILE A 15 22.21 -14.30 -16.91
CA ILE A 15 21.08 -14.92 -17.63
C ILE A 15 21.38 -14.89 -19.13
N LYS A 16 21.08 -15.98 -19.83
CA LYS A 16 21.20 -16.05 -21.29
C LYS A 16 20.14 -15.16 -21.95
N GLU A 17 20.50 -14.47 -23.02
CA GLU A 17 19.63 -13.49 -23.66
C GLU A 17 18.35 -14.13 -24.22
N GLU A 18 18.45 -15.33 -24.79
CA GLU A 18 17.33 -16.11 -25.32
C GLU A 18 16.31 -16.52 -24.25
N ASP A 19 16.72 -16.51 -22.98
CA ASP A 19 15.82 -16.82 -21.86
C ASP A 19 15.03 -15.62 -21.37
N ILE A 20 15.48 -14.39 -21.70
CA ILE A 20 14.83 -13.14 -21.27
C ILE A 20 13.53 -12.96 -22.08
N PRO A 21 12.38 -12.78 -21.43
CA PRO A 21 11.11 -12.60 -22.12
C PRO A 21 11.11 -11.32 -22.97
N ARG A 22 10.46 -11.38 -24.13
CA ARG A 22 10.33 -10.24 -25.06
C ARG A 22 8.88 -9.83 -25.27
N CYS A 23 8.67 -8.55 -25.54
CA CYS A 23 7.37 -8.00 -25.86
C CYS A 23 6.89 -8.55 -27.21
N PRO A 24 5.70 -9.17 -27.30
CA PRO A 24 5.20 -9.71 -28.56
C PRO A 24 4.84 -8.63 -29.59
N LYS A 25 4.80 -7.34 -29.21
CA LYS A 25 4.47 -6.23 -30.11
C LYS A 25 5.69 -5.54 -30.72
N CYS A 26 6.75 -5.32 -29.93
CA CYS A 26 7.93 -4.57 -30.37
C CYS A 26 9.25 -5.36 -30.29
N GLY A 27 9.28 -6.54 -29.67
CA GLY A 27 10.48 -7.38 -29.55
C GLY A 27 11.47 -6.98 -28.45
N GLU A 28 11.26 -5.85 -27.79
CA GLU A 28 12.08 -5.39 -26.65
C GLU A 28 11.96 -6.32 -25.45
N PHE A 29 12.97 -6.33 -24.57
CA PHE A 29 12.94 -7.12 -23.34
C PHE A 29 11.81 -6.66 -22.41
N LEU A 30 11.09 -7.63 -21.84
CA LEU A 30 10.13 -7.36 -20.79
C LEU A 30 10.86 -7.16 -19.46
N VAL A 31 10.38 -6.16 -18.72
CA VAL A 31 10.81 -5.87 -17.35
C VAL A 31 9.67 -6.16 -16.37
N PRO A 32 9.95 -6.38 -15.08
CA PRO A 32 8.91 -6.42 -14.06
C PRO A 32 8.06 -5.14 -14.11
N ASN A 33 6.73 -5.29 -14.03
CA ASN A 33 5.82 -4.15 -14.05
C ASN A 33 5.79 -3.42 -12.69
N LEU A 34 6.88 -2.71 -12.39
CA LEU A 34 7.08 -1.93 -11.17
C LEU A 34 6.92 -0.43 -11.47
N ARG A 35 6.39 0.32 -10.52
CA ARG A 35 6.28 1.78 -10.63
C ARG A 35 7.62 2.41 -10.24
N VAL A 36 8.55 2.47 -11.21
CA VAL A 36 9.89 3.05 -11.02
C VAL A 36 10.16 4.23 -11.95
N ASP A 37 9.54 4.25 -13.13
CA ASP A 37 9.70 5.28 -14.16
C ASP A 37 8.43 5.37 -15.05
N ASP A 38 8.57 5.96 -16.23
CA ASP A 38 7.52 6.14 -17.24
C ASP A 38 7.17 4.86 -18.02
N THR A 39 7.87 3.75 -17.80
CA THR A 39 7.60 2.44 -18.42
C THR A 39 6.55 1.62 -17.67
N PHE A 40 6.10 2.07 -16.49
CA PHE A 40 5.10 1.37 -15.68
C PHE A 40 3.74 1.26 -16.40
N VAL A 41 3.28 0.04 -16.61
CA VAL A 41 1.99 -0.24 -17.27
C VAL A 41 0.86 -0.16 -16.25
N GLN A 42 0.29 1.04 -16.14
CA GLN A 42 -0.73 1.39 -15.13
C GLN A 42 -2.12 0.82 -15.40
N LYS A 43 -2.52 0.68 -16.67
CA LYS A 43 -3.92 0.47 -17.09
C LYS A 43 -4.59 -0.74 -16.43
N SER A 44 -3.87 -1.86 -16.28
CA SER A 44 -4.42 -3.08 -15.65
C SER A 44 -4.73 -2.90 -14.17
N HIS A 45 -4.06 -1.96 -13.50
CA HIS A 45 -4.20 -1.70 -12.07
C HIS A 45 -5.32 -0.71 -11.74
N PHE A 46 -5.90 -0.04 -12.75
CA PHE A 46 -6.80 1.10 -12.54
C PHE A 46 -8.29 0.72 -12.47
N PHE A 47 -8.61 -0.57 -12.57
CA PHE A 47 -9.99 -1.06 -12.63
C PHE A 47 -10.86 -0.65 -11.41
N ASN A 48 -10.23 -0.39 -10.26
CA ASN A 48 -10.91 0.01 -9.02
C ASN A 48 -10.77 1.49 -8.66
N VAL A 49 -10.04 2.31 -9.45
CA VAL A 49 -9.77 3.71 -9.10
C VAL A 49 -11.07 4.49 -8.92
N ALA A 50 -12.00 4.39 -9.88
CA ALA A 50 -13.28 5.08 -9.80
C ALA A 50 -14.11 4.67 -8.58
N LYS A 51 -14.09 3.38 -8.20
CA LYS A 51 -14.81 2.88 -7.02
C LYS A 51 -14.21 3.40 -5.72
N TYR A 52 -12.88 3.46 -5.65
CA TYR A 52 -12.17 4.02 -4.50
C TYR A 52 -12.45 5.53 -4.36
N GLU A 53 -12.33 6.29 -5.44
CA GLU A 53 -12.63 7.73 -5.45
C GLU A 53 -14.09 8.00 -5.05
N GLU A 54 -15.03 7.20 -5.54
CA GLU A 54 -16.43 7.31 -5.17
C GLU A 54 -16.66 7.01 -3.68
N PHE A 55 -16.00 5.98 -3.14
CA PHE A 55 -16.06 5.64 -1.72
C PHE A 55 -15.57 6.81 -0.86
N VAL A 56 -14.37 7.34 -1.15
CA VAL A 56 -13.78 8.47 -0.42
C VAL A 56 -14.70 9.69 -0.49
N ARG A 57 -15.18 10.04 -1.68
CA ARG A 57 -16.09 11.19 -1.87
C ARG A 57 -17.39 11.04 -1.06
N LYS A 58 -18.00 9.85 -1.04
CA LYS A 58 -19.23 9.58 -0.27
C LYS A 58 -19.00 9.58 1.24
N ALA A 59 -17.77 9.41 1.69
CA ALA A 59 -17.41 9.39 3.10
C ALA A 59 -17.12 10.78 3.69
N LYS A 60 -17.03 11.83 2.87
CA LYS A 60 -16.63 13.19 3.27
C LYS A 60 -17.31 13.71 4.54
N ASP A 61 -18.62 13.57 4.62
CA ASP A 61 -19.44 14.08 5.74
C ASP A 61 -19.93 12.94 6.66
N LYS A 62 -19.27 11.78 6.62
CA LYS A 62 -19.60 10.59 7.42
C LYS A 62 -18.45 10.24 8.35
N LYS A 63 -18.75 9.45 9.38
CA LYS A 63 -17.71 8.84 10.21
C LYS A 63 -16.88 7.89 9.35
N LEU A 64 -15.60 8.19 9.18
CA LEU A 64 -14.65 7.41 8.41
C LEU A 64 -13.43 7.10 9.27
N VAL A 65 -12.98 5.85 9.25
CA VAL A 65 -11.69 5.47 9.82
C VAL A 65 -10.77 5.09 8.67
N LEU A 66 -9.62 5.74 8.61
CA LEU A 66 -8.52 5.39 7.74
C LEU A 66 -7.52 4.57 8.56
N LEU A 67 -7.39 3.29 8.24
CA LEU A 67 -6.44 2.40 8.90
C LEU A 67 -5.20 2.21 8.01
N GLU A 68 -4.06 2.68 8.49
CA GLU A 68 -2.77 2.61 7.83
C GLU A 68 -1.89 1.55 8.53
N LEU A 69 -1.46 0.52 7.80
CA LEU A 69 -0.70 -0.61 8.33
C LEU A 69 0.67 -0.70 7.63
N GLY A 70 1.76 -0.46 8.37
CA GLY A 70 3.12 -0.64 7.89
C GLY A 70 3.54 0.29 6.76
N ILE A 71 2.81 1.40 6.55
CA ILE A 71 3.18 2.38 5.54
C ILE A 71 4.25 3.31 6.11
N GLY A 72 5.38 3.39 5.42
CA GLY A 72 6.48 4.30 5.72
C GLY A 72 6.70 5.30 4.59
N HIS A 73 7.95 5.73 4.40
CA HIS A 73 8.32 6.85 3.54
C HIS A 73 8.85 6.48 2.14
N ASN A 74 8.76 5.22 1.73
CA ASN A 74 9.26 4.81 0.40
C ASN A 74 8.41 5.37 -0.75
N THR A 75 7.07 5.37 -0.59
CA THR A 75 6.12 5.90 -1.60
C THR A 75 4.94 6.62 -0.93
N PRO A 76 5.22 7.66 -0.12
CA PRO A 76 4.23 8.24 0.79
C PRO A 76 3.06 8.90 0.03
N GLY A 77 3.26 9.30 -1.22
CA GLY A 77 2.22 9.86 -2.07
C GLY A 77 1.10 8.90 -2.48
N ILE A 78 1.28 7.58 -2.31
CA ILE A 78 0.24 6.59 -2.67
C ILE A 78 -0.83 6.47 -1.57
N ILE A 79 -0.41 6.43 -0.29
CA ILE A 79 -1.32 6.20 0.85
C ILE A 79 -1.12 7.27 1.94
N ARG A 80 0.11 7.42 2.45
CA ARG A 80 0.41 8.22 3.66
C ARG A 80 -0.11 9.66 3.55
N TYR A 81 0.39 10.41 2.56
CA TYR A 81 0.01 11.81 2.37
C TYR A 81 -1.45 11.97 1.95
N LEU A 82 -2.00 10.99 1.23
CA LEU A 82 -3.41 11.00 0.85
C LEU A 82 -4.32 10.86 2.08
N PHE A 83 -4.00 9.92 2.97
CA PHE A 83 -4.76 9.69 4.20
C PHE A 83 -4.63 10.85 5.17
N GLU A 84 -3.45 11.45 5.29
CA GLU A 84 -3.24 12.67 6.07
C GLU A 84 -4.09 13.83 5.54
N ASN A 85 -4.07 14.05 4.22
CA ASN A 85 -4.88 15.09 3.59
C ASN A 85 -6.38 14.85 3.75
N ILE A 86 -6.86 13.61 3.61
CA ILE A 86 -8.26 13.27 3.86
C ILE A 86 -8.61 13.52 5.33
N THR A 87 -7.76 13.08 6.27
CA THR A 87 -7.98 13.28 7.71
C THR A 87 -8.02 14.74 8.09
N TYR A 88 -7.15 15.57 7.49
CA TYR A 88 -7.17 17.01 7.71
C TYR A 88 -8.49 17.64 7.23
N ASN A 89 -8.92 17.34 6.00
CA ASN A 89 -10.04 18.03 5.36
C ASN A 89 -11.43 17.49 5.72
N TYR A 90 -11.56 16.21 6.08
CA TYR A 90 -12.88 15.58 6.28
C TYR A 90 -13.25 15.61 7.77
N PRO A 91 -14.31 16.32 8.17
CA PRO A 91 -14.53 16.70 9.57
C PRO A 91 -14.65 15.51 10.52
N PHE A 92 -15.24 14.40 10.07
CA PHE A 92 -15.52 13.20 10.88
C PHE A 92 -14.60 12.01 10.54
N THR A 93 -13.46 12.27 9.92
CA THR A 93 -12.46 11.24 9.61
C THR A 93 -11.43 11.13 10.72
N ASN A 94 -11.09 9.91 11.10
CA ASN A 94 -9.98 9.59 11.99
C ASN A 94 -8.93 8.72 11.27
N LEU A 95 -7.66 8.94 11.59
CA LEU A 95 -6.55 8.12 11.12
C LEU A 95 -6.08 7.20 12.27
N ILE A 96 -5.89 5.92 11.98
CA ILE A 96 -5.17 5.00 12.85
C ILE A 96 -3.95 4.52 12.08
N ARG A 97 -2.76 4.79 12.59
CA ARG A 97 -1.49 4.43 11.95
C ARG A 97 -0.75 3.43 12.83
N ILE A 98 -0.50 2.25 12.29
CA ILE A 98 0.26 1.18 12.95
C ILE A 98 1.54 0.94 12.16
N ASN A 99 2.67 1.30 12.76
CA ASN A 99 3.98 1.08 12.17
C ASN A 99 5.04 1.08 13.29
N MET A 100 5.97 0.12 13.29
CA MET A 100 7.01 0.06 14.33
C MET A 100 7.90 1.31 14.39
N ASN A 101 8.23 1.90 13.23
CA ASN A 101 9.25 2.95 13.11
C ASN A 101 8.70 4.28 12.61
N ASP A 102 7.64 4.28 11.79
CA ASP A 102 7.08 5.47 11.14
C ASP A 102 5.61 5.75 11.57
N SER A 103 5.30 5.64 12.88
CA SER A 103 3.94 5.79 13.41
C SER A 103 3.48 7.24 13.61
N GLU A 104 4.39 8.20 13.53
CA GLU A 104 4.12 9.63 13.76
C GLU A 104 3.12 10.20 12.74
N VAL A 105 2.43 11.27 13.12
CA VAL A 105 1.46 12.02 12.28
C VAL A 105 1.73 13.52 12.36
N PRO A 106 1.34 14.30 11.33
CA PRO A 106 1.42 15.76 11.39
C PRO A 106 0.61 16.35 12.55
N THR A 107 1.11 17.42 13.16
CA THR A 107 0.49 18.10 14.31
C THR A 107 -0.95 18.56 14.01
N GLU A 108 -1.22 18.94 12.76
CA GLU A 108 -2.52 19.40 12.29
C GLU A 108 -3.62 18.34 12.43
N ILE A 109 -3.26 17.05 12.41
CA ILE A 109 -4.20 15.93 12.50
C ILE A 109 -4.05 15.11 13.77
N GLU A 110 -3.17 15.51 14.70
CA GLU A 110 -2.85 14.76 15.92
C GLU A 110 -4.12 14.44 16.73
N LYS A 111 -5.01 15.43 16.93
CA LYS A 111 -6.29 15.24 17.65
C LYS A 111 -7.29 14.32 16.95
N LYS A 112 -7.07 14.03 15.67
CA LYS A 112 -7.91 13.15 14.85
C LYS A 112 -7.23 11.81 14.58
N SER A 113 -6.07 11.56 15.18
CA SER A 113 -5.22 10.42 14.85
C SER A 113 -4.87 9.59 16.07
N VAL A 114 -4.64 8.30 15.83
CA VAL A 114 -4.05 7.37 16.80
C VAL A 114 -2.81 6.77 16.17
N SER A 115 -1.66 7.03 16.79
CA SER A 115 -0.35 6.50 16.39
C SER A 115 0.02 5.30 17.26
N ILE A 116 0.30 4.16 16.65
CA ILE A 116 0.66 2.91 17.33
C ILE A 116 2.03 2.46 16.83
N SER A 117 3.05 2.61 17.68
CA SER A 117 4.42 2.18 17.40
C SER A 117 4.65 0.74 17.85
N GLU A 118 4.16 -0.22 17.07
CA GLU A 118 4.17 -1.65 17.43
C GLU A 118 4.18 -2.55 16.20
N ASP A 119 4.55 -3.82 16.39
CA ASP A 119 4.31 -4.88 15.42
C ASP A 119 2.81 -4.96 15.04
N ILE A 120 2.53 -5.02 13.74
CA ILE A 120 1.16 -5.00 13.21
C ILE A 120 0.37 -6.22 13.69
N GLY A 121 1.00 -7.41 13.71
CA GLY A 121 0.35 -8.65 14.13
C GLY A 121 -0.04 -8.59 15.60
N LYS A 122 0.87 -8.11 16.46
CA LYS A 122 0.58 -7.88 17.88
C LYS A 122 -0.52 -6.84 18.08
N ALA A 123 -0.42 -5.67 17.46
CA ALA A 123 -1.39 -4.60 17.61
C ALA A 123 -2.80 -5.03 17.18
N LEU A 124 -2.93 -5.72 16.03
CA LEU A 124 -4.22 -6.25 15.57
C LEU A 124 -4.72 -7.38 16.48
N GLY A 125 -3.84 -8.24 16.98
CA GLY A 125 -4.19 -9.27 17.96
C GLY A 125 -4.77 -8.68 19.24
N ASP A 126 -4.12 -7.66 19.80
CA ASP A 126 -4.59 -6.94 20.99
C ASP A 126 -5.97 -6.29 20.75
N ILE A 127 -6.17 -5.64 19.60
CA ILE A 127 -7.45 -5.03 19.21
C ILE A 127 -8.57 -6.07 19.09
N LEU A 128 -8.29 -7.21 18.45
CA LEU A 128 -9.27 -8.29 18.28
C LEU A 128 -9.65 -8.93 19.62
N ASN A 129 -8.66 -9.24 20.46
CA ASN A 129 -8.89 -9.83 21.78
C ASN A 129 -9.71 -8.90 22.68
N TYR A 130 -9.44 -7.59 22.62
CA TYR A 130 -10.25 -6.60 23.33
C TYR A 130 -11.69 -6.53 22.81
N SER A 131 -11.87 -6.67 21.49
CA SER A 131 -13.17 -6.58 20.84
C SER A 131 -14.04 -7.81 21.11
N CYS A 132 -13.49 -9.03 21.07
CA CYS A 132 -14.21 -10.26 21.43
C CYS A 132 -14.69 -10.29 22.89
N GLY A 133 -14.01 -9.57 23.79
CA GLY A 133 -14.46 -9.41 25.18
C GLY A 133 -15.62 -8.43 25.37
N LYS A 134 -16.01 -7.67 24.34
CA LYS A 134 -17.01 -6.59 24.42
C LYS A 134 -18.12 -6.67 23.35
N ILE A 135 -17.90 -7.44 22.30
CA ILE A 135 -18.85 -7.70 21.22
C ILE A 135 -19.07 -9.21 21.30
N GLU A 136 -20.24 -9.64 21.78
CA GLU A 136 -20.63 -11.06 21.73
C GLU A 136 -20.42 -11.56 20.28
N CYS A 137 -19.47 -12.47 20.10
CA CYS A 137 -19.19 -13.15 18.83
C CYS A 137 -20.14 -14.34 18.66
#